data_AF-A0AAE0NL69-F1
#
_entry.id   AF-A0AAE0NL69-F1
#
_cell.length_a   1.000
_cell.length_b   1.000
_cell.length_c   1.000
_cell.angle_alpha   90.00
_cell.angle_beta   90.00
_cell.angle_gamma   90.00
#
_symmetry.space_group_name_H-M   'P 1'
#
loop_
_entity.id
_entity.type
_entity.pdbx_description
1 polymer ?
#
loop_
_entity_poly.entity_id
_entity_poly.type
_entity_poly.pdbx_seq_one_letter_code
_entity_poly.pdbx_strand_id
1 'polypeptide(L)'
;MREHKLVEFMNGRFAKNGNTYYSLALGSWVINTCEGENIKAIMSTKTDDWIGAEKDTVLPTRGGPDGKQPILVPKGTAMRWSAYMLQRRRDIYGPDANEFRPERWESGFEPGWDFVPFSGRPRICPGQQFAITQIAYTRFKIFSVSKKVESRDLAPPRLQASATLSFRDGCYIGLTPA
;
A
#
# COMPACT_ATOMS: atom_id res chain seq x y z
N MET A 1 -19.95 4.04 13.13
CA MET A 1 -19.08 3.92 11.94
C MET A 1 -19.87 3.20 10.84
N ARG A 2 -20.76 3.90 10.10
CA ARG A 2 -21.77 3.28 9.21
C ARG A 2 -21.47 3.39 7.70
N GLU A 3 -20.44 4.12 7.30
CA GLU A 3 -20.21 4.43 5.88
C GLU A 3 -19.02 3.71 5.21
N HIS A 4 -18.24 2.90 5.93
CA HIS A 4 -17.12 2.11 5.37
C HIS A 4 -16.10 2.90 4.50
N LYS A 5 -15.99 4.21 4.72
CA LYS A 5 -15.06 5.13 4.04
C LYS A 5 -13.66 5.13 4.64
N LEU A 6 -13.19 4.00 5.19
CA LEU A 6 -11.91 3.98 5.91
C LEU A 6 -10.73 4.28 4.96
N VAL A 7 -10.75 3.73 3.75
CA VAL A 7 -9.72 4.01 2.73
C VAL A 7 -9.74 5.49 2.34
N GLU A 8 -10.92 6.04 2.04
CA GLU A 8 -11.07 7.47 1.70
C GLU A 8 -10.63 8.39 2.84
N PHE A 9 -10.98 8.04 4.08
CA PHE A 9 -10.56 8.75 5.28
C PHE A 9 -9.03 8.74 5.41
N MET A 10 -8.39 7.57 5.29
CA MET A 10 -6.93 7.45 5.37
C MET A 10 -6.24 8.24 4.24
N ASN A 11 -6.77 8.17 3.02
CA ASN A 11 -6.26 8.92 1.87
C ASN A 11 -6.37 10.43 2.10
N GLY A 12 -7.52 10.90 2.61
CA GLY A 12 -7.74 12.30 2.94
C GLY A 12 -6.77 12.82 4.00
N ARG A 13 -6.33 11.97 4.94
CA ARG A 13 -5.32 12.34 5.94
C ARG A 13 -3.94 12.55 5.33
N PHE A 14 -3.51 11.72 4.37
CA PHE A 14 -2.25 11.94 3.65
C PHE A 14 -2.33 13.17 2.74
N ALA A 15 -3.46 13.39 2.07
CA ALA A 15 -3.66 14.59 1.26
C ALA A 15 -3.59 15.88 2.10
N LYS A 16 -4.14 15.85 3.32
CA LYS A 16 -4.17 17.02 4.22
C LYS A 16 -2.84 17.28 4.93
N ASN A 17 -2.16 16.23 5.39
CA ASN A 17 -1.00 16.37 6.28
C ASN A 17 0.34 16.05 5.58
N GLY A 18 0.31 15.74 4.29
CA GLY A 18 1.48 15.30 3.53
C GLY A 18 1.78 13.80 3.70
N ASN A 19 2.90 13.38 3.10
CA ASN A 19 3.25 11.96 2.98
C ASN A 19 3.84 11.34 4.25
N THR A 20 4.22 12.14 5.24
CA THR A 20 4.62 11.65 6.57
C THR A 20 4.16 12.65 7.62
N TYR A 21 3.43 12.18 8.63
CA TYR A 21 2.87 13.05 9.67
C TYR A 21 2.57 12.31 10.97
N TYR A 22 2.53 13.06 12.08
CA TYR A 22 2.06 12.58 13.37
C TYR A 22 0.54 12.69 13.49
N SER A 23 -0.06 11.71 14.14
CA SER A 23 -1.46 11.74 14.56
C SER A 23 -1.62 11.12 15.93
N LEU A 24 -2.58 11.61 16.71
CA LEU A 24 -2.99 10.98 17.94
C LEU A 24 -4.06 9.92 17.64
N ALA A 25 -3.83 8.68 18.05
CA ALA A 25 -4.80 7.60 17.93
C ALA A 25 -4.94 6.89 19.27
N LEU A 26 -6.15 6.88 19.82
CA LEU A 26 -6.47 6.21 21.11
C LEU A 26 -5.52 6.61 22.25
N GLY A 27 -5.15 7.89 22.33
CA GLY A 27 -4.25 8.41 23.37
C GLY A 27 -2.75 8.23 23.12
N SER A 28 -2.37 7.52 22.05
CA SER A 28 -0.98 7.28 21.68
C SER A 28 -0.59 8.02 20.41
N TRP A 29 0.66 8.46 20.34
CA TRP A 29 1.22 9.04 19.14
C TRP A 29 1.48 7.96 18.09
N VAL A 30 1.10 8.27 16.85
CA VAL A 30 1.34 7.44 15.68
C VAL A 30 1.98 8.29 14.60
N ILE A 31 3.11 7.85 14.07
CA ILE A 31 3.66 8.39 12.83
C ILE A 31 3.12 7.57 11.66
N ASN A 32 2.57 8.25 10.66
CA ASN A 32 2.05 7.64 9.45
C ASN A 32 2.94 8.06 8.27
N THR A 33 3.29 7.13 7.38
CA THR A 33 4.10 7.42 6.19
C THR A 33 3.60 6.73 4.92
N CYS A 34 3.82 7.34 3.76
CA CYS A 34 3.75 6.72 2.44
C CYS A 34 5.01 7.03 1.62
N GLU A 35 6.16 7.12 2.28
CA GLU A 35 7.50 7.28 1.69
C GLU A 35 8.27 5.97 1.70
N GLY A 36 8.80 5.53 0.54
CA GLY A 36 9.56 4.30 0.43
C GLY A 36 10.75 4.21 1.39
N GLU A 37 11.57 5.25 1.52
CA GLU A 37 12.72 5.25 2.42
C GLU A 37 12.33 5.19 3.91
N ASN A 38 11.21 5.82 4.29
CA ASN A 38 10.70 5.70 5.66
C ASN A 38 10.16 4.28 5.91
N ILE A 39 9.48 3.68 4.93
CA ILE A 39 8.99 2.29 5.02
C ILE A 39 10.15 1.30 5.13
N LYS A 40 11.21 1.49 4.35
CA LYS A 40 12.45 0.72 4.44
C LYS A 40 13.05 0.77 5.85
N ALA A 41 13.13 1.97 6.43
CA ALA A 41 13.63 2.15 7.79
C ALA A 41 12.76 1.40 8.81
N ILE A 42 11.43 1.57 8.74
CA ILE A 42 10.47 0.86 9.61
C ILE A 42 10.58 -0.66 9.44
N MET A 43 10.67 -1.16 8.21
CA MET A 43 10.74 -2.60 7.97
C MET A 43 12.06 -3.24 8.41
N SER A 44 13.10 -2.42 8.60
CA SER A 44 14.40 -2.85 9.13
C SER A 44 14.41 -2.98 10.66
N THR A 45 13.38 -2.52 11.37
CA THR A 45 13.25 -2.64 12.83
C THR A 45 12.61 -3.97 13.25
N LYS A 46 12.52 -4.25 14.56
CA LYS A 46 11.77 -5.41 15.06
C LYS A 46 10.27 -5.17 14.88
N THR A 47 9.47 -6.24 14.86
CA THR A 47 8.01 -6.13 14.67
C THR A 47 7.33 -5.40 15.82
N ASP A 48 7.81 -5.59 17.05
CA ASP A 48 7.26 -4.91 18.22
C ASP A 48 7.42 -3.37 18.12
N ASP A 49 8.46 -2.91 17.41
CA ASP A 49 8.69 -1.49 17.17
C ASP A 49 7.59 -0.82 16.32
N TRP A 50 6.81 -1.58 15.54
CA TRP A 50 5.75 -1.02 14.70
C TRP A 50 4.52 -0.62 15.50
N ILE A 51 4.23 -1.34 16.58
CA ILE A 51 3.11 -1.07 17.48
C ILE A 51 3.47 0.04 18.46
N GLY A 52 4.75 0.13 18.83
CA GLY A 52 5.33 1.25 19.55
C GLY A 52 6.84 1.06 19.58
N ALA A 53 7.60 2.04 19.09
CA ALA A 53 9.06 1.94 18.98
C ALA A 53 9.68 1.54 20.35
N GLU A 54 10.47 0.47 20.41
CA GLU A 54 11.10 -0.03 21.65
C GLU A 54 12.10 0.99 22.22
N LYS A 55 12.67 1.81 21.32
CA LYS A 55 13.60 2.90 21.59
C LYS A 55 13.35 4.06 20.64
N ASP A 56 13.93 5.21 20.96
CA ASP A 56 13.99 6.33 20.06
C ASP A 56 14.59 5.90 18.72
N THR A 57 13.86 6.20 17.65
CA THR A 57 14.18 5.79 16.28
C THR A 57 14.13 7.02 15.38
N VAL A 58 14.73 6.94 14.20
CA VAL A 58 14.75 8.05 13.25
C VAL A 58 14.22 7.57 11.91
N LEU A 59 13.24 8.29 11.36
CA LEU A 59 12.88 8.14 9.94
C LEU A 59 13.75 9.07 9.09
N PRO A 60 14.26 8.60 7.95
CA PRO A 60 15.28 9.33 7.19
C PRO A 60 14.77 10.58 6.48
N THR A 61 13.47 10.69 6.19
CA THR A 61 12.92 11.77 5.35
C THR A 61 11.66 12.39 5.93
N ARG A 62 11.27 13.55 5.36
CA ARG A 62 10.04 14.33 5.65
C ARG A 62 10.05 15.15 6.95
N GLY A 63 11.21 15.33 7.58
CA GLY A 63 11.43 16.33 8.62
C GLY A 63 11.90 17.67 8.05
N GLY A 64 11.84 18.70 8.88
CA GLY A 64 12.32 20.05 8.56
C GLY A 64 11.46 20.82 7.54
N PRO A 65 11.77 22.11 7.29
CA PRO A 65 10.99 22.97 6.39
C PRO A 65 10.98 22.49 4.92
N ASP A 66 12.01 21.77 4.50
CA ASP A 66 12.18 21.24 3.14
C ASP A 66 11.72 19.78 2.99
N GLY A 67 11.31 19.14 4.09
CA GLY A 67 10.90 17.74 4.11
C GLY A 67 12.03 16.75 3.82
N LYS A 68 13.29 17.14 3.97
CA LYS A 68 14.46 16.26 3.71
C LYS A 68 15.20 15.86 4.98
N GLN A 69 14.88 16.48 6.11
CA GLN A 69 15.56 16.19 7.37
C GLN A 69 15.01 14.90 8.01
N PRO A 70 15.81 14.25 8.85
CA PRO A 70 15.34 13.12 9.64
C PRO A 70 14.23 13.54 10.64
N ILE A 71 13.35 12.59 10.96
CA ILE A 71 12.30 12.76 11.98
C ILE A 71 12.62 11.85 13.17
N LEU A 72 12.74 12.44 14.36
CA LEU A 72 12.85 11.68 15.61
C LEU A 72 11.50 11.05 15.97
N VAL A 73 11.46 9.73 16.08
CA VAL A 73 10.33 8.93 16.55
C VAL A 73 10.60 8.50 17.98
N PRO A 74 9.98 9.14 18.99
CA PRO A 74 10.21 8.78 20.38
C PRO A 74 9.76 7.36 20.68
N LYS A 75 10.42 6.72 21.65
CA LYS A 75 10.01 5.44 22.22
C LYS A 75 8.50 5.42 22.53
N GLY A 76 7.84 4.33 22.20
CA GLY A 76 6.39 4.12 22.39
C GLY A 76 5.52 4.71 21.28
N THR A 77 6.09 5.45 20.32
CA THR A 77 5.34 5.94 19.15
C THR A 77 5.10 4.80 18.17
N ALA A 78 3.85 4.58 17.78
CA ALA A 78 3.52 3.57 16.77
C ALA A 78 3.93 4.05 15.37
N MET A 79 4.47 3.16 14.54
CA MET A 79 4.88 3.47 13.17
C MET A 79 3.97 2.74 12.18
N ARG A 80 3.25 3.51 11.37
CA ARG A 80 2.33 2.97 10.36
C ARG A 80 2.69 3.47 8.97
N TRP A 81 2.38 2.65 7.96
CA TRP A 81 2.51 3.07 6.57
C TRP A 81 1.30 2.68 5.73
N SER A 82 1.15 3.35 4.59
CA SER A 82 0.11 3.03 3.60
C SER A 82 0.74 2.66 2.26
N ALA A 83 0.80 1.35 1.99
CA ALA A 83 1.18 0.84 0.67
C ALA A 83 0.19 1.31 -0.42
N TYR A 84 -1.10 1.45 -0.07
CA TYR A 84 -2.13 1.94 -0.99
C TYR A 84 -1.81 3.35 -1.51
N MET A 85 -1.42 4.25 -0.61
CA MET A 85 -1.07 5.64 -0.96
C MET A 85 0.27 5.70 -1.67
N LEU A 86 1.28 5.01 -1.15
CA LEU A 86 2.61 4.97 -1.75
C LEU A 86 2.54 4.55 -3.23
N GLN A 87 1.84 3.45 -3.52
CA GLN A 87 1.76 2.88 -4.87
C GLN A 87 0.78 3.63 -5.81
N ARG A 88 0.29 4.81 -5.40
CA ARG A 88 -0.58 5.71 -6.20
C ARG A 88 -0.03 7.14 -6.27
N ARG A 89 1.18 7.34 -5.79
CA ARG A 89 1.84 8.64 -5.79
C ARG A 89 2.22 9.06 -7.20
N ARG A 90 1.65 10.18 -7.64
CA ARG A 90 1.89 10.73 -9.00
C ARG A 90 3.31 11.25 -9.19
N ASP A 91 4.00 11.62 -8.12
CA ASP A 91 5.41 12.02 -8.15
C ASP A 91 6.36 10.82 -8.37
N ILE A 92 5.90 9.59 -8.15
CA ILE A 92 6.67 8.35 -8.39
C ILE A 92 6.20 7.66 -9.67
N TYR A 93 4.89 7.48 -9.80
CA TYR A 93 4.25 6.71 -10.87
C TYR A 93 3.76 7.60 -12.03
N GLY A 94 3.98 8.90 -11.99
CA GLY A 94 3.52 9.82 -13.04
C GLY A 94 2.02 10.17 -12.96
N PRO A 95 1.52 11.00 -13.90
CA PRO A 95 0.14 11.49 -13.88
C PRO A 95 -0.91 10.36 -14.00
N ASP A 96 -0.53 9.25 -14.64
CA ASP A 96 -1.32 8.04 -14.88
C ASP A 96 -1.22 7.01 -13.72
N ALA A 97 -0.77 7.43 -12.52
CA ALA A 97 -0.58 6.55 -11.36
C ALA A 97 -1.83 5.74 -10.91
N ASN A 98 -3.02 6.20 -11.29
CA ASN A 98 -4.29 5.52 -10.96
C ASN A 98 -4.83 4.68 -12.12
N GLU A 99 -4.14 4.63 -13.25
CA GLU A 99 -4.55 3.87 -14.44
C GLU A 99 -3.92 2.48 -14.44
N PHE A 100 -4.65 1.50 -14.99
CA PHE A 100 -4.12 0.16 -15.20
C PHE A 100 -3.25 0.16 -16.46
N ARG A 101 -1.93 0.20 -16.25
CA ARG A 101 -0.93 0.26 -17.34
C ARG A 101 0.19 -0.76 -17.13
N PRO A 102 0.02 -2.01 -17.62
CA PRO A 102 1.03 -3.06 -17.51
C PRO A 102 2.38 -2.69 -18.16
N GLU A 103 2.34 -1.94 -19.26
CA GLU A 103 3.50 -1.55 -20.08
C GLU A 103 4.49 -0.67 -19.29
N ARG A 104 4.05 -0.07 -18.17
CA ARG A 104 4.91 0.65 -17.24
C ARG A 104 6.09 -0.21 -16.77
N TRP A 105 5.85 -1.50 -16.57
CA TRP A 105 6.86 -2.44 -16.06
C TRP A 105 7.78 -2.96 -17.16
N GLU A 106 7.40 -2.81 -18.43
CA GLU A 106 8.20 -3.23 -19.58
C GLU A 106 9.24 -2.17 -19.96
N SER A 107 9.00 -0.91 -19.61
CA SER A 107 9.88 0.22 -19.92
C SER A 107 11.05 0.40 -18.95
N GLY A 108 11.40 -0.60 -18.15
CA GLY A 108 12.51 -0.53 -17.18
C GLY A 108 12.23 0.33 -15.93
N PHE A 109 10.95 0.54 -15.60
CA PHE A 109 10.57 1.25 -14.38
C PHE A 109 10.78 0.37 -13.13
N GLU A 110 11.74 0.76 -12.28
CA GLU A 110 12.09 0.04 -11.05
C GLU A 110 11.93 0.95 -9.82
N PRO A 111 10.75 0.95 -9.16
CA PRO A 111 10.45 1.85 -8.05
C PRO A 111 11.13 1.50 -6.71
N GLY A 112 11.89 0.40 -6.63
CA GLY A 112 12.56 -0.01 -5.38
C GLY A 112 11.60 -0.10 -4.19
N TRP A 113 11.87 0.65 -3.12
CA TRP A 113 11.04 0.69 -1.90
C TRP A 113 9.73 1.44 -2.06
N ASP A 114 9.50 2.07 -3.21
CA ASP A 114 8.22 2.66 -3.53
C ASP A 114 7.19 1.63 -4.04
N PHE A 115 7.60 0.36 -4.23
CA PHE A 115 6.71 -0.76 -4.55
C PHE A 115 6.87 -1.93 -3.56
N VAL A 116 6.00 -1.95 -2.56
CA VAL A 116 6.01 -2.91 -1.44
C VAL A 116 4.74 -3.77 -1.32
N PRO A 117 4.29 -4.48 -2.38
CA PRO A 117 3.06 -5.29 -2.33
C PRO A 117 3.16 -6.48 -1.35
N PHE A 118 4.38 -6.94 -1.06
CA PHE A 118 4.68 -8.04 -0.14
C PHE A 118 5.60 -7.59 1.02
N SER A 119 5.60 -6.28 1.33
CA SER A 119 6.61 -5.66 2.20
C SER A 119 8.02 -5.79 1.63
N GLY A 120 9.05 -5.62 2.47
CA GLY A 120 10.45 -5.73 2.08
C GLY A 120 11.29 -6.41 3.16
N ARG A 121 12.54 -6.75 2.80
CA ARG A 121 13.48 -7.45 3.69
C ARG A 121 13.78 -6.62 4.96
N PRO A 122 13.99 -7.25 6.13
CA PRO A 122 13.99 -8.68 6.42
C PRO A 122 12.60 -9.33 6.59
N ARG A 123 11.51 -8.55 6.50
CA ARG A 123 10.13 -8.99 6.80
C ARG A 123 9.27 -9.13 5.54
N ILE A 124 9.84 -9.66 4.47
CA ILE A 124 9.11 -9.92 3.23
C ILE A 124 8.08 -11.04 3.46
N CYS A 125 6.92 -10.98 2.80
CA CYS A 125 5.89 -12.00 2.92
C CYS A 125 6.47 -13.39 2.62
N PRO A 126 6.42 -14.36 3.57
CA PRO A 126 6.95 -15.70 3.34
C PRO A 126 6.18 -16.45 2.24
N GLY A 127 4.91 -16.07 2.02
CA GLY A 127 4.06 -16.62 0.97
C GLY A 127 4.19 -15.94 -0.40
N GLN A 128 5.12 -14.99 -0.60
CA GLN A 128 5.20 -14.21 -1.84
C GLN A 128 5.29 -15.09 -3.10
N GLN A 129 6.21 -16.05 -3.12
CA GLN A 129 6.42 -16.91 -4.29
C GLN A 129 5.22 -17.82 -4.55
N PHE A 130 4.60 -18.33 -3.49
CA PHE A 130 3.37 -19.09 -3.58
C PHE A 130 2.22 -18.24 -4.15
N ALA A 131 2.01 -17.03 -3.63
CA ALA A 131 0.95 -16.13 -4.07
C ALA A 131 1.11 -15.74 -5.55
N ILE A 132 2.31 -15.37 -5.98
CA ILE A 132 2.60 -15.04 -7.39
C ILE A 132 2.33 -16.24 -8.29
N THR A 133 2.75 -17.44 -7.88
CA THR A 133 2.51 -18.68 -8.64
C THR A 133 1.02 -18.98 -8.77
N GLN A 134 0.25 -18.88 -7.68
CA GLN A 134 -1.20 -19.07 -7.70
C GLN A 134 -1.89 -18.05 -8.61
N ILE A 135 -1.52 -16.77 -8.52
CA ILE A 135 -2.06 -15.71 -9.41
C ILE A 135 -1.80 -16.05 -10.88
N ALA A 136 -0.56 -16.44 -11.23
CA ALA A 136 -0.21 -16.79 -12.60
C ALA A 136 -0.99 -18.01 -13.10
N TYR A 137 -1.09 -19.06 -12.28
CA TYR A 137 -1.84 -20.27 -12.61
C TYR A 137 -3.34 -20.00 -12.77
N THR A 138 -3.97 -19.34 -11.81
CA THR A 138 -5.40 -18.99 -11.86
C THR A 138 -5.70 -18.13 -13.09
N ARG A 139 -4.87 -17.13 -13.38
CA ARG A 139 -4.99 -16.30 -14.58
C ARG A 139 -4.94 -17.15 -15.85
N PHE A 140 -3.92 -18.01 -15.98
CA PHE A 140 -3.79 -18.91 -17.13
C PHE A 140 -5.02 -19.82 -17.27
N LYS A 141 -5.48 -20.43 -16.18
CA LYS A 141 -6.64 -21.32 -16.21
C LYS A 141 -7.90 -20.61 -16.69
N ILE A 142 -8.21 -19.42 -16.17
CA ILE A 142 -9.38 -18.63 -16.58
C ILE A 142 -9.36 -18.38 -18.10
N PHE A 143 -8.22 -17.92 -18.64
CA PHE A 143 -8.09 -17.62 -20.07
C PHE A 143 -7.98 -18.87 -20.95
N SER A 144 -7.50 -20.00 -20.42
CA SER A 144 -7.42 -21.26 -21.18
C SER A 144 -8.79 -21.88 -21.49
N VAL A 145 -9.81 -21.58 -20.67
CA VAL A 145 -11.16 -22.17 -20.79
C VAL A 145 -12.23 -21.16 -21.24
N SER A 146 -11.86 -19.89 -21.37
CA SER A 146 -12.80 -18.81 -21.70
C SER A 146 -12.34 -18.07 -22.95
N LYS A 147 -13.22 -17.94 -23.94
CA LYS A 147 -13.03 -17.07 -25.11
C LYS A 147 -13.14 -15.59 -24.77
N LYS A 148 -13.94 -15.25 -23.76
CA LYS A 148 -14.22 -13.87 -23.35
C LYS A 148 -14.38 -13.79 -21.84
N VAL A 149 -13.81 -12.74 -21.26
CA VAL A 149 -13.98 -12.33 -19.87
C VAL A 149 -14.46 -10.89 -19.87
N GLU A 150 -15.57 -10.60 -19.20
CA GLU A 150 -16.14 -9.24 -19.14
C GLU A 150 -16.64 -8.90 -17.74
N SER A 151 -16.50 -7.64 -17.32
CA SER A 151 -17.12 -7.18 -16.08
C SER A 151 -18.64 -7.17 -16.22
N ARG A 152 -19.30 -7.57 -15.14
CA ARG A 152 -20.75 -7.51 -14.94
C ARG A 152 -21.11 -6.60 -13.76
N ASP A 153 -20.15 -5.79 -13.31
CA ASP A 153 -20.37 -4.83 -12.25
C ASP A 153 -21.22 -3.66 -12.76
N LEU A 154 -22.20 -3.26 -11.96
CA LEU A 154 -23.12 -2.16 -12.30
C LEU A 154 -22.60 -0.78 -11.86
N ALA A 155 -21.52 -0.76 -11.08
CA ALA A 155 -20.94 0.45 -10.52
C ALA A 155 -19.43 0.26 -10.31
N PRO A 156 -18.66 1.36 -10.19
CA PRO A 156 -17.25 1.30 -9.84
C PRO A 156 -17.02 0.54 -8.53
N PRO A 157 -15.92 -0.24 -8.43
CA PRO A 157 -15.65 -1.06 -7.26
C PRO A 157 -15.43 -0.19 -6.03
N ARG A 158 -16.10 -0.55 -4.93
CA ARG A 158 -15.95 0.13 -3.64
C ARG A 158 -15.00 -0.68 -2.77
N LEU A 159 -13.94 -0.03 -2.30
CA LEU A 159 -12.88 -0.69 -1.53
C LEU A 159 -13.32 -0.92 -0.08
N GLN A 160 -12.96 -2.08 0.45
CA GLN A 160 -13.07 -2.43 1.85
C GLN A 160 -11.67 -2.70 2.41
N ALA A 161 -11.33 -1.99 3.49
CA ALA A 161 -10.10 -2.24 4.23
C ALA A 161 -10.30 -3.43 5.18
N SER A 162 -9.46 -4.45 5.02
CA SER A 162 -9.33 -5.59 5.94
C SER A 162 -7.83 -5.92 6.11
N ALA A 163 -7.47 -7.18 6.42
CA ALA A 163 -6.07 -7.63 6.36
C ALA A 163 -5.46 -7.38 4.97
N THR A 164 -6.25 -7.54 3.91
CA THR A 164 -5.97 -7.07 2.55
C THR A 164 -7.07 -6.12 2.08
N LEU A 165 -6.80 -5.33 1.04
CA LEU A 165 -7.87 -4.58 0.37
C LEU A 165 -8.71 -5.54 -0.47
N SER A 166 -10.02 -5.44 -0.34
CA SER A 166 -10.99 -6.20 -1.13
C SER A 166 -12.05 -5.28 -1.73
N PHE A 167 -12.82 -5.80 -2.68
CA PHE A 167 -14.05 -5.14 -3.12
C PHE A 167 -15.18 -5.52 -2.19
N ARG A 168 -15.85 -4.50 -1.65
CA ARG A 168 -16.98 -4.67 -0.73
C ARG A 168 -18.10 -5.51 -1.37
N ASP A 169 -18.42 -5.19 -2.61
CA ASP A 169 -19.59 -5.73 -3.31
C ASP A 169 -19.24 -6.96 -4.17
N GLY A 170 -18.00 -7.45 -4.08
CA GLY A 170 -17.49 -8.48 -4.98
C GLY A 170 -16.94 -7.92 -6.30
N CYS A 171 -16.64 -8.84 -7.23
CA CYS A 171 -16.21 -8.58 -8.59
C CYS A 171 -17.02 -9.51 -9.50
N TYR A 172 -18.09 -8.99 -10.11
CA TYR A 172 -18.95 -9.81 -10.95
C TYR A 172 -18.36 -9.88 -12.35
N ILE A 173 -18.17 -11.10 -12.85
CA ILE A 173 -17.60 -11.36 -14.17
C ILE A 173 -18.45 -12.35 -14.95
N GLY A 174 -18.53 -12.13 -16.27
CA GLY A 174 -19.08 -13.08 -17.23
C GLY A 174 -17.94 -13.82 -17.93
N LEU A 175 -18.05 -15.14 -18.01
CA LEU A 175 -17.12 -15.99 -18.77
C LEU A 175 -17.89 -16.61 -19.94
N THR A 176 -17.37 -16.45 -21.16
CA THR A 176 -17.85 -17.19 -22.33
C THR A 176 -16.95 -18.40 -22.55
N PRO A 177 -17.46 -19.64 -22.46
CA PRO A 177 -16.66 -20.85 -22.68
C PRO A 177 -15.94 -20.84 -24.03
N ALA A 178 -14.75 -21.44 -24.06
CA ALA A 178 -13.98 -21.66 -25.28
C ALA A 178 -14.60 -22.72 -26.19
#